data_AF-A0A7V4G7L5-F1
#
_entry.id   AF-A0A7V4G7L5-F1
#
_cell.length_a   1.000
_cell.length_b   1.000
_cell.length_c   1.000
_cell.angle_alpha   90.00
_cell.angle_beta   90.00
_cell.angle_gamma   90.00
#
_symmetry.space_group_name_H-M   'P 1'
#
loop_
_entity.id
_entity.type
_entity.pdbx_description
1 polymer ?
#
loop_
_entity_poly.entity_id
_entity_poly.type
_entity_poly.pdbx_seq_one_letter_code
_entity_poly.pdbx_strand_id
1 'polypeptide(L)'
;MSPSQPEPTEPRIIKKKKGGESGHGGAWKVAYADFVTAMMALFIVLWIMAQSQSIRNNVAQYFKNPGILPGATGVMETSDMGGDMPTPGHSQEVQTPAPITPDMPSDRGSMEEVKKRISEIIAQLPEISRIKDQVEIEVTDEGLRIELLDRETFHFFDVGSANVKGETKNLLALIAQELGKLPNRLIIEGHTDSRPYGSQNYTNWELSADRANAARR
;
A
#
# COMPACT_ATOMS: atom_id res chain seq x y z
N MET A 1 81.66 48.57 38.38
CA MET A 1 81.30 47.22 37.90
C MET A 1 79.80 47.17 37.67
N SER A 2 79.39 46.81 36.47
CA SER A 2 78.03 46.95 35.92
C SER A 2 76.97 46.12 36.66
N PRO A 3 75.73 46.63 36.82
CA PRO A 3 74.60 45.80 37.23
C PRO A 3 74.19 44.89 36.07
N SER A 4 74.17 43.58 36.32
CA SER A 4 73.63 42.56 35.43
C SER A 4 72.14 42.80 35.20
N GLN A 5 71.74 43.02 33.96
CA GLN A 5 70.34 43.06 33.53
C GLN A 5 69.70 41.68 33.74
N PRO A 6 68.48 41.57 34.31
CA PRO A 6 67.75 40.31 34.33
C PRO A 6 67.23 39.99 32.93
N GLU A 7 67.56 38.80 32.42
CA GLU A 7 67.04 38.24 31.16
C GLU A 7 65.50 38.23 31.14
N PRO A 8 64.85 38.57 30.01
CA PRO A 8 63.40 38.60 29.92
C PRO A 8 62.85 37.18 29.90
N THR A 9 62.15 36.77 30.96
CA THR A 9 61.39 35.52 30.97
C THR A 9 60.23 35.64 29.99
N GLU A 10 60.33 34.99 28.83
CA GLU A 10 59.24 34.94 27.87
C GLU A 10 58.01 34.23 28.49
N PRO A 11 56.80 34.79 28.35
CA PRO A 11 55.61 34.17 28.89
C PRO A 11 55.28 32.89 28.12
N ARG A 12 55.37 31.74 28.80
CA ARG A 12 54.91 30.46 28.27
C ARG A 12 53.38 30.47 28.15
N ILE A 13 52.88 30.80 26.96
CA ILE A 13 51.45 30.71 26.64
C ILE A 13 51.07 29.23 26.55
N ILE A 14 50.51 28.69 27.63
CA ILE A 14 49.84 27.39 27.59
C ILE A 14 48.49 27.62 26.90
N LYS A 15 48.43 27.46 25.58
CA LYS A 15 47.14 27.32 24.88
C LYS A 15 46.47 26.03 25.35
N LYS A 16 45.59 26.12 26.35
CA LYS A 16 44.59 25.08 26.58
C LYS A 16 43.68 25.07 25.35
N LYS A 17 43.95 24.15 24.42
CA LYS A 17 42.95 23.76 23.43
C LYS A 17 41.81 23.14 24.23
N LYS A 18 40.71 23.88 24.43
CA LYS A 18 39.42 23.28 24.80
C LYS A 18 39.10 22.31 23.66
N GLY A 19 39.48 21.04 23.83
CA GLY A 19 38.94 19.94 23.05
C GLY A 19 37.43 19.99 23.22
N GLY A 20 36.72 19.96 22.09
CA GLY A 20 35.37 20.47 21.94
C GLY A 20 34.41 20.07 23.05
N GLU A 21 33.80 21.08 23.67
CA GLU A 21 32.45 20.92 24.21
C GLU A 21 31.51 20.71 23.01
N SER A 22 31.44 19.47 22.54
CA SER A 22 30.36 18.99 21.69
C SER A 22 29.07 19.00 22.53
N GLY A 23 28.40 20.15 22.53
CA GLY A 23 26.98 20.35 22.84
C GLY A 23 26.40 19.52 23.98
N HIS A 24 26.52 20.00 25.22
CA HIS A 24 25.69 19.54 26.35
C HIS A 24 24.17 19.80 26.16
N GLY A 25 23.75 20.37 25.03
CA GLY A 25 22.34 20.52 24.64
C GLY A 25 21.77 19.36 23.80
N GLY A 26 22.52 18.28 23.57
CA GLY A 26 22.07 17.13 22.76
C GLY A 26 21.65 15.89 23.56
N ALA A 27 22.16 15.70 24.79
CA ALA A 27 21.93 14.48 25.57
C ALA A 27 20.45 14.26 25.92
N TRP A 28 19.71 15.32 26.22
CA TRP A 28 18.26 15.23 26.48
C TRP A 28 17.45 14.84 25.24
N LYS A 29 17.94 15.18 24.03
CA LYS A 29 17.31 14.78 22.76
C LYS A 29 17.51 13.30 22.48
N VAL A 30 18.65 12.74 22.89
CA VAL A 30 18.92 11.30 22.79
C VAL A 30 18.00 10.52 23.73
N ALA A 31 17.85 10.99 24.98
CA ALA A 31 16.90 10.38 25.91
C ALA A 31 15.45 10.50 25.43
N TYR A 32 15.06 11.62 24.82
CA TYR A 32 13.74 11.78 24.20
C TYR A 32 13.54 10.84 23.00
N ALA A 33 14.54 10.70 22.14
CA ALA A 33 14.48 9.78 21.00
C ALA A 33 14.35 8.31 21.44
N ASP A 34 15.06 7.92 22.49
CA ASP A 34 14.96 6.58 23.08
C ASP A 34 13.55 6.33 23.65
N PHE A 35 13.00 7.32 24.38
CA PHE A 35 11.63 7.26 24.88
C PHE A 35 10.57 7.12 23.78
N VAL A 36 10.67 7.91 22.70
CA VAL A 36 9.76 7.82 21.54
C VAL A 36 9.88 6.47 20.85
N THR A 37 11.10 5.93 20.72
CA THR A 37 11.32 4.62 20.10
C THR A 37 10.73 3.50 20.95
N ALA A 38 10.88 3.57 22.27
CA ALA A 38 10.26 2.62 23.19
C ALA A 38 8.72 2.65 23.11
N MET A 39 8.11 3.83 23.03
CA MET A 39 6.66 3.97 22.85
C MET A 39 6.20 3.47 21.48
N MET A 40 6.97 3.74 20.42
CA MET A 40 6.67 3.24 19.07
C MET A 40 6.73 1.71 19.03
N ALA A 41 7.76 1.10 19.61
CA ALA A 41 7.88 -0.35 19.70
C ALA A 41 6.71 -0.96 20.49
N LEU A 42 6.36 -0.36 21.63
CA LEU A 42 5.21 -0.78 22.43
C LEU A 42 3.90 -0.66 21.63
N PHE A 43 3.70 0.43 20.89
CA PHE A 43 2.54 0.64 20.06
C PHE A 43 2.44 -0.42 18.95
N ILE A 44 3.54 -0.74 18.26
CA ILE A 44 3.57 -1.79 17.23
C ILE A 44 3.19 -3.14 17.82
N VAL A 45 3.69 -3.48 19.01
CA VAL A 45 3.32 -4.72 19.71
C VAL A 45 1.84 -4.76 20.05
N LEU A 46 1.29 -3.70 20.64
CA LEU A 46 -0.13 -3.62 20.97
C LEU A 46 -1.02 -3.64 19.71
N TRP A 47 -0.57 -2.98 18.65
CA TRP A 47 -1.25 -2.97 17.36
C TRP A 47 -1.31 -4.37 16.73
N ILE A 48 -0.22 -5.14 16.79
CA ILE A 48 -0.17 -6.55 16.36
C ILE A 48 -1.06 -7.43 17.24
N MET A 49 -1.14 -7.18 18.56
CA MET A 49 -2.05 -7.90 19.45
C MET A 49 -3.53 -7.66 19.12
N ALA A 50 -3.88 -6.46 18.66
CA ALA A 50 -5.23 -6.12 18.21
C ALA A 50 -5.60 -6.74 16.84
N GLN A 51 -4.63 -7.30 16.10
CA GLN A 51 -4.90 -8.00 14.85
C GLN A 51 -5.49 -9.41 15.06
N SER A 52 -6.02 -9.96 13.96
CA SER A 52 -6.54 -11.32 13.90
C SER A 52 -5.49 -12.38 14.28
N GLN A 53 -5.97 -13.52 14.80
CA GLN A 53 -5.11 -14.62 15.24
C GLN A 53 -4.23 -15.18 14.10
N SER A 54 -4.69 -15.11 12.85
CA SER A 54 -3.95 -15.55 11.66
C SER A 54 -2.71 -14.68 11.40
N ILE A 55 -2.84 -13.36 11.46
CA ILE A 55 -1.71 -12.42 11.25
C ILE A 55 -0.65 -12.61 12.33
N ARG A 56 -1.05 -12.74 13.59
CA ARG A 56 -0.13 -13.01 14.71
C ARG A 56 0.64 -14.31 14.52
N ASN A 57 -0.01 -15.35 14.01
CA ASN A 57 0.63 -16.64 13.78
C ASN A 57 1.64 -16.57 12.62
N ASN A 58 1.32 -15.89 11.53
CA ASN A 58 2.25 -15.68 10.40
C ASN A 58 3.52 -14.93 10.84
N VAL A 59 3.36 -13.85 11.61
CA VAL A 59 4.52 -13.11 12.15
C VAL A 59 5.34 -14.00 13.10
N ALA A 60 4.71 -14.79 13.96
CA ALA A 60 5.42 -15.69 14.87
C ALA A 60 6.19 -16.81 14.13
N GLN A 61 5.68 -17.31 13.02
CA GLN A 61 6.36 -18.33 12.21
C GLN A 61 7.66 -17.79 11.61
N TYR A 62 7.70 -16.52 11.19
CA TYR A 62 8.91 -15.88 10.65
C TYR A 62 10.07 -15.87 11.65
N PHE A 63 9.77 -15.61 12.94
CA PHE A 63 10.80 -15.61 13.99
C PHE A 63 11.20 -17.00 14.48
N LYS A 64 10.31 -17.99 14.37
CA LYS A 64 10.60 -19.37 14.75
C LYS A 64 11.52 -20.07 13.74
N ASN A 65 11.36 -19.74 12.46
CA ASN A 65 12.15 -20.32 11.37
C ASN A 65 12.80 -19.21 10.52
N PRO A 66 13.84 -18.52 11.03
CA PRO A 66 14.55 -17.49 10.28
C PRO A 66 15.40 -18.15 9.18
N GLY A 67 14.75 -18.49 8.07
CA GLY A 67 15.39 -19.19 6.94
C GLY A 67 14.42 -19.78 5.93
N ILE A 68 13.15 -20.01 6.31
CA ILE A 68 12.13 -20.50 5.39
C ILE A 68 11.26 -19.30 4.96
N LEU A 69 11.74 -18.59 3.94
CA LEU A 69 10.88 -17.67 3.20
C LEU A 69 9.82 -18.51 2.46
N PRO A 70 8.52 -18.22 2.60
CA PRO A 70 7.51 -18.82 1.74
C PRO A 70 7.71 -18.27 0.32
N GLY A 71 8.42 -19.01 -0.53
CA GLY A 71 8.68 -18.63 -1.93
C GLY A 71 10.15 -18.59 -2.36
N ALA A 72 11.12 -18.76 -1.45
CA ALA A 72 12.53 -18.91 -1.84
C ALA A 72 12.90 -20.40 -1.88
N THR A 73 12.81 -21.01 -3.06
CA THR A 73 13.51 -22.25 -3.37
C THR A 73 15.02 -21.99 -3.30
N GLY A 74 15.64 -22.36 -2.18
CA GLY A 74 17.07 -22.29 -1.96
C GLY A 74 17.49 -23.36 -0.97
N VAL A 75 17.90 -24.50 -1.52
CA VAL A 75 18.45 -25.66 -0.81
C VAL A 75 19.69 -25.24 0.00
N MET A 76 19.65 -25.43 1.31
CA MET A 76 20.85 -25.80 2.07
C MET A 76 20.48 -26.82 3.13
N GLU A 77 20.79 -28.07 2.78
CA GLU A 77 20.82 -29.24 3.62
C GLU A 77 21.96 -29.12 4.63
N THR A 78 21.66 -29.12 5.93
CA THR A 78 22.53 -29.72 6.95
C THR A 78 21.67 -30.27 8.08
N SER A 79 21.87 -31.56 8.31
CA SER A 79 21.19 -32.50 9.18
C SER A 79 21.10 -32.09 10.66
N ASP A 80 19.93 -32.28 11.27
CA ASP A 80 19.86 -32.94 12.58
C ASP A 80 18.53 -33.71 12.74
N MET A 81 18.66 -34.76 13.53
CA MET A 81 17.88 -35.96 13.70
C MET A 81 16.52 -35.73 14.38
N GLY A 82 15.47 -36.43 13.93
CA GLY A 82 14.53 -37.06 14.87
C GLY A 82 13.04 -36.82 14.66
N GLY A 83 12.35 -37.87 14.20
CA GLY A 83 11.10 -38.31 14.83
C GLY A 83 9.78 -38.00 14.13
N ASP A 84 9.21 -39.07 13.56
CA ASP A 84 7.78 -39.34 13.32
C ASP A 84 6.99 -38.48 12.31
N MET A 85 6.66 -39.14 11.19
CA MET A 85 5.37 -38.99 10.52
C MET A 85 4.29 -39.76 11.29
N PRO A 86 3.04 -39.29 11.27
CA PRO A 86 2.10 -40.01 10.41
C PRO A 86 1.22 -39.11 9.54
N THR A 87 0.89 -39.67 8.39
CA THR A 87 0.05 -39.16 7.29
C THR A 87 -1.46 -39.50 7.54
N PRO A 88 -2.39 -39.25 6.60
CA PRO A 88 -3.42 -38.20 6.66
C PRO A 88 -4.87 -38.74 6.81
N GLY A 89 -5.84 -37.87 7.16
CA GLY A 89 -7.25 -38.12 6.82
C GLY A 89 -8.31 -37.45 7.70
N HIS A 90 -9.15 -36.63 7.05
CA HIS A 90 -10.61 -36.39 7.25
C HIS A 90 -11.12 -36.09 8.68
N SER A 91 -12.01 -35.14 8.97
CA SER A 91 -12.98 -34.33 8.22
C SER A 91 -13.73 -33.49 9.26
N GLN A 92 -14.04 -32.22 9.00
CA GLN A 92 -15.40 -31.66 9.07
C GLN A 92 -15.41 -30.13 9.00
N GLU A 93 -16.31 -29.65 8.15
CA GLU A 93 -16.70 -28.28 7.90
C GLU A 93 -17.06 -27.53 9.18
N VAL A 94 -16.52 -26.31 9.31
CA VAL A 94 -17.27 -25.21 9.92
C VAL A 94 -17.13 -24.02 8.99
N GLN A 95 -18.18 -23.80 8.20
CA GLN A 95 -18.41 -22.53 7.50
C GLN A 95 -18.45 -21.41 8.55
N THR A 96 -17.46 -20.53 8.52
CA THR A 96 -17.50 -19.23 9.19
C THR A 96 -17.20 -18.17 8.13
N PRO A 97 -17.86 -17.00 8.14
CA PRO A 97 -17.71 -16.01 7.08
C PRO A 97 -16.25 -15.57 6.99
N ALA A 98 -15.70 -15.57 5.78
CA ALA A 98 -14.30 -15.27 5.54
C ALA A 98 -13.90 -13.90 6.16
N PRO A 99 -12.84 -13.84 6.96
CA PRO A 99 -12.18 -12.58 7.28
C PRO A 99 -11.73 -11.92 5.98
N ILE A 100 -11.88 -10.61 5.89
CA ILE A 100 -11.27 -9.82 4.81
C ILE A 100 -9.75 -9.94 4.99
N THR A 101 -9.10 -10.82 4.22
CA THR A 101 -7.65 -10.90 4.11
C THR A 101 -7.19 -10.01 2.96
N PRO A 102 -6.50 -8.89 3.21
CA PRO A 102 -5.62 -8.28 2.22
C PRO A 102 -4.29 -9.04 2.29
N ASP A 103 -4.17 -10.10 1.50
CA ASP A 103 -2.90 -10.69 1.05
C ASP A 103 -3.21 -12.01 0.35
N MET A 104 -3.72 -11.90 -0.88
CA MET A 104 -3.31 -12.85 -1.90
C MET A 104 -2.09 -12.22 -2.58
N PRO A 105 -1.00 -12.96 -2.82
CA PRO A 105 -0.02 -12.52 -3.80
C PRO A 105 -0.81 -12.29 -5.09
N SER A 106 -0.93 -11.02 -5.48
CA SER A 106 -1.43 -10.64 -6.79
C SER A 106 -0.55 -11.39 -7.78
N ASP A 107 -1.08 -12.46 -8.37
CA ASP A 107 -0.39 -13.20 -9.41
C ASP A 107 -0.32 -12.24 -10.59
N ARG A 108 0.75 -11.43 -10.62
CA ARG A 108 0.95 -10.36 -11.63
C ARG A 108 0.80 -10.92 -13.04
N GLY A 109 1.15 -12.19 -13.25
CA GLY A 109 0.91 -12.89 -14.51
C GLY A 109 -0.58 -12.97 -14.87
N SER A 110 -1.42 -13.42 -13.94
CA SER A 110 -2.88 -13.44 -14.12
C SER A 110 -3.45 -12.05 -14.38
N MET A 111 -2.89 -11.00 -13.76
CA MET A 111 -3.41 -9.64 -13.88
C MET A 111 -3.07 -8.98 -15.23
N GLU A 112 -1.88 -9.29 -15.76
CA GLU A 112 -1.48 -8.90 -17.12
C GLU A 112 -2.33 -9.60 -18.19
N GLU A 113 -2.68 -10.87 -17.99
CA GLU A 113 -3.59 -11.59 -18.90
C GLU A 113 -4.98 -10.95 -18.93
N VAL A 114 -5.51 -10.58 -17.75
CA VAL A 114 -6.80 -9.90 -17.63
C VAL A 114 -6.74 -8.53 -18.30
N LYS A 115 -5.70 -7.73 -18.03
CA LYS A 115 -5.47 -6.44 -18.68
C LYS A 115 -5.49 -6.57 -20.20
N LYS A 116 -4.75 -7.54 -20.74
CA LYS A 116 -4.67 -7.79 -22.18
C LYS A 116 -6.04 -8.14 -22.75
N ARG A 117 -6.77 -9.05 -22.10
CA ARG A 117 -8.11 -9.47 -22.54
C ARG A 117 -9.11 -8.33 -22.54
N ILE A 118 -9.17 -7.53 -21.47
CA ILE A 118 -10.06 -6.36 -21.39
C ILE A 118 -9.70 -5.35 -22.48
N SER A 119 -8.40 -5.08 -22.68
CA SER A 119 -7.92 -4.16 -23.72
C SER A 119 -8.29 -4.62 -25.14
N GLU A 120 -8.21 -5.92 -25.41
CA GLU A 120 -8.60 -6.51 -26.69
C GLU A 120 -10.11 -6.39 -26.93
N ILE A 121 -10.94 -6.69 -25.92
CA ILE A 121 -12.41 -6.57 -26.01
C ILE A 121 -12.81 -5.13 -26.29
N ILE A 122 -12.23 -4.17 -25.55
CA ILE A 122 -12.47 -2.73 -25.75
C ILE A 122 -12.05 -2.31 -27.17
N ALA A 123 -10.96 -2.85 -27.70
CA ALA A 123 -10.47 -2.51 -29.04
C ALA A 123 -11.31 -3.11 -30.19
N GLN A 124 -12.01 -4.21 -29.96
CA GLN A 124 -12.81 -4.89 -30.99
C GLN A 124 -14.21 -4.29 -31.17
N LEU A 125 -14.68 -3.47 -30.22
CA LEU A 125 -16.03 -2.91 -30.24
C LEU A 125 -16.05 -1.51 -30.87
N PRO A 126 -16.61 -1.35 -32.09
CA PRO A 126 -16.62 -0.07 -32.80
C PRO A 126 -17.41 1.03 -32.06
N GLU A 127 -18.38 0.65 -31.22
CA GLU A 127 -19.14 1.56 -30.37
C GLU A 127 -18.30 2.17 -29.23
N ILE A 128 -17.25 1.46 -28.81
CA ILE A 128 -16.39 1.81 -27.67
C ILE A 128 -15.09 2.50 -28.12
N SER A 129 -14.77 2.46 -29.42
CA SER A 129 -13.58 3.10 -30.00
C SER A 129 -13.42 4.58 -29.63
N ARG A 130 -14.53 5.32 -29.41
CA ARG A 130 -14.49 6.74 -29.01
C ARG A 130 -14.11 6.97 -27.55
N ILE A 131 -14.35 5.97 -26.69
CA ILE A 131 -14.11 6.04 -25.25
C ILE A 131 -12.88 5.23 -24.83
N LYS A 132 -12.29 4.44 -25.74
CA LYS A 132 -11.07 3.67 -25.50
C LYS A 132 -9.93 4.53 -24.95
N ASP A 133 -9.72 5.72 -25.52
CA ASP A 133 -8.63 6.63 -25.10
C ASP A 133 -8.89 7.30 -23.74
N GLN A 134 -10.07 7.05 -23.15
CA GLN A 134 -10.47 7.49 -21.82
C GLN A 134 -10.47 6.35 -20.80
N VAL A 135 -10.18 5.12 -21.21
CA VAL A 135 -10.07 3.96 -20.31
C VAL A 135 -8.60 3.59 -20.16
N GLU A 136 -8.06 3.82 -18.97
CA GLU A 136 -6.69 3.49 -18.63
C GLU A 136 -6.66 2.23 -17.76
N ILE A 137 -5.82 1.26 -18.14
CA ILE A 137 -5.71 -0.02 -17.43
C ILE A 137 -4.25 -0.26 -17.07
N GLU A 138 -3.98 -0.27 -15.78
CA GLU A 138 -2.63 -0.42 -15.23
C GLU A 138 -2.57 -1.60 -14.25
N VAL A 139 -1.48 -2.36 -14.32
CA VAL A 139 -1.17 -3.37 -13.30
C VAL A 139 -0.26 -2.72 -12.28
N THR A 140 -0.74 -2.67 -11.05
CA THR A 140 -0.08 -2.09 -9.88
C THR A 140 0.27 -3.19 -8.88
N ASP A 141 1.03 -2.84 -7.85
CA ASP A 141 1.38 -3.78 -6.76
C ASP A 141 0.15 -4.27 -6.00
N GLU A 142 -0.91 -3.46 -5.95
CA GLU A 142 -2.18 -3.77 -5.29
C GLU A 142 -3.14 -4.58 -6.18
N GLY A 143 -2.87 -4.68 -7.49
CA GLY A 143 -3.72 -5.37 -8.46
C GLY A 143 -3.96 -4.58 -9.75
N LEU A 144 -5.10 -4.80 -10.40
CA LEU A 144 -5.50 -4.13 -11.65
C LEU A 144 -6.27 -2.87 -11.32
N ARG A 145 -5.76 -1.75 -11.79
CA ARG A 145 -6.39 -0.44 -11.71
C ARG A 145 -7.01 -0.13 -13.07
N ILE A 146 -8.31 0.15 -13.08
CA ILE A 146 -9.06 0.57 -14.27
C ILE A 146 -9.61 1.96 -13.99
N GLU A 147 -9.15 2.95 -14.73
CA GLU A 147 -9.56 4.34 -14.58
C GLU A 147 -10.35 4.80 -15.81
N LEU A 148 -11.49 5.44 -15.56
CA LEU A 148 -12.34 6.03 -16.60
C LEU A 148 -12.22 7.55 -16.50
N LEU A 149 -11.44 8.14 -17.40
CA LEU A 149 -11.11 9.56 -17.39
C LEU A 149 -12.10 10.36 -18.23
N ASP A 150 -12.94 11.13 -17.57
CA ASP A 150 -13.89 12.01 -18.24
C ASP A 150 -13.17 13.12 -19.05
N ARG A 151 -13.47 13.25 -20.34
CA ARG A 151 -12.86 14.27 -21.23
C ARG A 151 -13.93 14.98 -22.07
N GLU A 152 -13.57 16.10 -22.67
CA GLU A 152 -14.47 16.86 -23.55
C GLU A 152 -14.99 16.04 -24.76
N THR A 153 -14.24 15.02 -25.19
CA THR A 153 -14.65 14.15 -26.31
C THR A 153 -15.83 13.24 -25.97
N PHE A 154 -15.96 12.82 -24.70
CA PHE A 154 -17.06 11.99 -24.23
C PHE A 154 -17.14 12.07 -22.70
N HIS A 155 -18.36 12.29 -22.21
CA HIS A 155 -18.67 12.25 -20.78
C HIS A 155 -19.38 10.95 -20.41
N PHE A 156 -18.85 10.21 -19.44
CA PHE A 156 -19.41 8.94 -18.97
C PHE A 156 -20.77 9.08 -18.27
N PHE A 157 -20.99 10.25 -17.67
CA PHE A 157 -22.20 10.64 -16.99
C PHE A 157 -22.78 11.90 -17.62
N ASP A 158 -24.07 12.14 -17.41
CA ASP A 158 -24.65 13.45 -17.72
C ASP A 158 -24.02 14.53 -16.82
N VAL A 159 -23.91 15.75 -17.36
CA VAL A 159 -23.26 16.87 -16.66
C VAL A 159 -24.01 17.17 -15.36
N GLY A 160 -23.30 17.15 -14.24
CA GLY A 160 -23.88 17.37 -12.91
C GLY A 160 -24.77 16.24 -12.39
N SER A 161 -24.88 15.12 -13.10
CA SER A 161 -25.74 14.02 -12.73
C SER A 161 -24.94 12.74 -12.48
N ALA A 162 -25.52 11.85 -11.68
CA ALA A 162 -25.06 10.48 -11.50
C ALA A 162 -25.68 9.51 -12.54
N ASN A 163 -26.40 10.03 -13.54
CA ASN A 163 -26.96 9.23 -14.61
C ASN A 163 -25.86 8.79 -15.59
N VAL A 164 -25.65 7.47 -15.66
CA VAL A 164 -24.68 6.83 -16.55
C VAL A 164 -25.24 6.77 -17.97
N LYS A 165 -24.45 7.17 -18.98
CA LYS A 165 -24.84 7.07 -20.39
C LYS A 165 -24.91 5.62 -20.90
N GLY A 166 -25.67 5.39 -21.97
CA GLY A 166 -25.88 4.05 -22.52
C GLY A 166 -24.59 3.35 -22.92
N GLU A 167 -23.69 4.06 -23.60
CA GLU A 167 -22.39 3.54 -24.02
C GLU A 167 -21.51 3.18 -22.82
N THR A 168 -21.53 4.00 -21.77
CA THR A 168 -20.83 3.71 -20.51
C THR A 168 -21.39 2.47 -19.82
N LYS A 169 -22.72 2.27 -19.81
CA LYS A 169 -23.34 1.06 -19.25
C LYS A 169 -22.87 -0.19 -19.97
N ASN A 170 -22.79 -0.13 -21.31
CA ASN A 170 -22.30 -1.24 -22.11
C ASN A 170 -20.82 -1.55 -21.81
N LEU A 171 -19.98 -0.50 -21.71
CA LEU A 171 -18.58 -0.65 -21.31
C LEU A 171 -18.44 -1.30 -19.92
N LEU A 172 -19.16 -0.78 -18.92
CA LEU A 172 -19.11 -1.31 -17.56
C LEU A 172 -19.59 -2.76 -17.49
N ALA A 173 -20.64 -3.12 -18.24
CA ALA A 173 -21.13 -4.51 -18.30
C ALA A 173 -20.07 -5.47 -18.87
N LEU A 174 -19.33 -5.06 -19.89
CA LEU A 174 -18.26 -5.87 -20.49
C LEU A 174 -17.08 -6.05 -19.52
N ILE A 175 -16.65 -4.97 -18.87
CA ILE A 175 -15.61 -5.03 -17.84
C ILE A 175 -16.07 -5.93 -16.69
N ALA A 176 -17.31 -5.79 -16.23
CA ALA A 176 -17.89 -6.60 -15.17
C ALA A 176 -17.94 -8.10 -15.53
N GLN A 177 -18.22 -8.45 -16.79
CA GLN A 177 -18.22 -9.84 -17.24
C GLN A 177 -16.83 -10.50 -17.15
N GLU A 178 -15.76 -9.76 -17.43
CA GLU A 178 -14.39 -10.26 -17.30
C GLU A 178 -13.93 -10.29 -15.85
N LEU A 179 -14.19 -9.22 -15.09
CA LEU A 179 -13.83 -9.14 -13.68
C LEU A 179 -14.59 -10.18 -12.82
N GLY A 180 -15.83 -10.52 -13.18
CA GLY A 180 -16.64 -11.51 -12.48
C GLY A 180 -16.14 -12.96 -12.58
N LYS A 181 -15.16 -13.24 -13.46
CA LYS A 181 -14.48 -14.55 -13.54
C LYS A 181 -13.39 -14.70 -12.48
N LEU A 182 -12.98 -13.59 -11.87
CA LEU A 182 -11.91 -13.55 -10.90
C LEU A 182 -12.48 -13.62 -9.48
N PRO A 183 -11.81 -14.29 -8.54
CA PRO A 183 -12.23 -14.34 -7.13
C PRO A 183 -11.91 -13.05 -6.37
N ASN A 184 -11.30 -12.06 -7.02
CA ASN A 184 -10.80 -10.83 -6.42
C ASN A 184 -11.94 -9.90 -5.99
N ARG A 185 -11.72 -9.16 -4.90
CA ARG A 185 -12.64 -8.09 -4.47
C ARG A 185 -12.44 -6.86 -5.34
N LEU A 186 -13.53 -6.16 -5.61
CA LEU A 186 -13.53 -4.91 -6.37
C LEU A 186 -13.79 -3.73 -5.43
N ILE A 187 -13.06 -2.65 -5.66
CA ILE A 187 -13.25 -1.34 -5.02
C ILE A 187 -13.62 -0.37 -6.15
N ILE A 188 -14.69 0.39 -5.96
CA ILE A 188 -15.18 1.37 -6.94
C ILE A 188 -15.14 2.74 -6.29
N GLU A 189 -14.38 3.65 -6.87
CA GLU A 189 -14.22 5.02 -6.41
C GLU A 189 -14.72 5.99 -7.48
N GLY A 190 -15.28 7.11 -7.04
CA GLY A 190 -15.79 8.16 -7.90
C GLY A 190 -15.03 9.45 -7.67
N HIS A 191 -14.55 10.08 -8.73
CA HIS A 191 -13.95 11.41 -8.68
C HIS A 191 -14.79 12.38 -9.50
N THR A 192 -15.06 13.56 -8.93
CA THR A 192 -15.75 14.68 -9.59
C THR A 192 -14.89 15.92 -9.47
N ASP A 193 -15.07 16.87 -10.38
CA ASP A 193 -14.26 18.08 -10.42
C ASP A 193 -14.52 19.02 -9.22
N SER A 194 -13.66 20.03 -9.09
CA SER A 194 -13.71 21.03 -8.02
C SER A 194 -14.54 22.26 -8.39
N ARG A 195 -15.11 22.30 -9.60
CA ARG A 195 -15.95 23.44 -10.00
C ARG A 195 -17.15 23.49 -9.06
N PRO A 196 -17.57 24.69 -8.60
CA PRO A 196 -18.72 24.81 -7.73
C PRO A 196 -19.96 24.25 -8.43
N TYR A 197 -20.28 23.01 -8.09
CA TYR A 197 -21.52 22.36 -8.45
C TYR A 197 -22.30 22.24 -7.15
N GLY A 198 -23.47 22.88 -7.11
CA GLY A 198 -24.36 22.65 -5.99
C GLY A 198 -25.46 23.69 -5.78
N SER A 199 -26.67 23.15 -5.63
CA SER A 199 -27.70 23.72 -4.77
C SER A 199 -27.24 23.64 -3.30
N GLN A 200 -27.88 24.35 -2.37
CA GLN A 200 -27.48 24.43 -0.95
C GLN A 200 -27.25 23.07 -0.25
N ASN A 201 -27.81 21.97 -0.77
CA ASN A 201 -27.78 20.64 -0.14
C ASN A 201 -27.14 19.52 -0.99
N TYR A 202 -26.51 19.84 -2.13
CA TYR A 202 -25.90 18.82 -2.98
C TYR A 202 -24.56 19.32 -3.50
N THR A 203 -23.48 18.61 -3.19
CA THR A 203 -22.12 19.00 -3.50
C THR A 203 -21.42 17.91 -4.32
N ASN A 204 -20.18 18.18 -4.72
CA ASN A 204 -19.33 17.22 -5.40
C ASN A 204 -19.05 15.96 -4.56
N TRP A 205 -19.20 16.02 -3.24
CA TRP A 205 -19.08 14.83 -2.38
C TRP A 205 -20.24 13.86 -2.61
N GLU A 206 -21.48 14.35 -2.63
CA GLU A 206 -22.64 13.51 -2.92
C GLU A 206 -22.58 13.00 -4.36
N LEU A 207 -22.20 13.86 -5.31
CA LEU A 207 -22.12 13.48 -6.72
C LEU A 207 -21.09 12.38 -6.99
N SER A 208 -19.91 12.45 -6.37
CA SER A 208 -18.87 11.42 -6.53
C SER A 208 -19.32 10.08 -5.95
N ALA A 209 -19.91 10.07 -4.76
CA ALA A 209 -20.46 8.87 -4.13
C ALA A 209 -21.63 8.28 -4.94
N ASP A 210 -22.52 9.11 -5.47
CA ASP A 210 -23.63 8.67 -6.31
C ASP A 210 -23.14 8.08 -7.63
N ARG A 211 -22.14 8.69 -8.27
CA ARG A 211 -21.52 8.18 -9.51
C ARG A 211 -20.83 6.83 -9.29
N ALA A 212 -20.09 6.68 -8.20
CA ALA A 212 -19.49 5.39 -7.84
C ALA A 212 -20.57 4.31 -7.65
N ASN A 213 -21.66 4.65 -6.95
CA ASN A 213 -22.79 3.74 -6.76
C ASN A 213 -23.54 3.44 -8.06
N ALA A 214 -23.67 4.41 -8.96
CA ALA A 214 -24.31 4.21 -10.25
C ALA A 214 -23.48 3.28 -11.15
N ALA A 215 -22.15 3.35 -11.10
CA ALA A 215 -21.26 2.42 -11.78
C ALA A 215 -21.28 1.00 -11.17
N ARG A 216 -21.53 0.88 -9.86
CA ARG A 216 -21.65 -0.40 -9.16
C ARG A 216 -22.92 -1.18 -9.50
N ARG A 217 -24.01 -0.48 -9.82
CA ARG A 217 -25.34 -1.08 -10.05
C ARG A 217 -25.42 -1.74 -11.43
#